data_AF-A0A3D4NBQ2-F1
#
_entry.id   AF-A0A3D4NBQ2-F1
#
_cell.length_a   1.000
_cell.length_b   1.000
_cell.length_c   1.000
_cell.angle_alpha   90.00
_cell.angle_beta   90.00
_cell.angle_gamma   90.00
#
_symmetry.space_group_name_H-M   'P 1'
#
loop_
_entity.id
_entity.type
_entity.pdbx_description
1 polymer ?
#
loop_
_entity_poly.entity_id
_entity_poly.type
_entity_poly.pdbx_seq_one_letter_code
_entity_poly.pdbx_strand_id
1 'polypeptide(L)'
;MTTDMIRKQFYINREQQKKLHALAKQRGTSEAEVIRQYIDNDLSVPVISIPRDSRYALEEILKYASKPRGLEGEPYRFNRAEIYQERENRWIRDGKKDD
;
A
#
# COMPACT_ATOMS: atom_id res chain seq x y z
N MET A 1 -6.65 -15.56 -30.13
CA MET A 1 -6.83 -14.10 -30.23
C MET A 1 -5.55 -13.54 -30.83
N THR A 2 -5.61 -12.91 -32.01
CA THR A 2 -4.45 -12.25 -32.61
C THR A 2 -4.17 -10.99 -31.80
N THR A 3 -3.08 -11.00 -31.03
CA THR A 3 -2.60 -9.82 -30.32
C THR A 3 -2.04 -8.87 -31.37
N ASP A 4 -2.75 -7.78 -31.63
CA ASP A 4 -2.29 -6.75 -32.57
C ASP A 4 -1.07 -6.04 -31.98
N MET A 5 0.09 -6.21 -32.62
CA MET A 5 1.36 -5.71 -32.14
C MET A 5 1.71 -4.37 -32.79
N ILE A 6 1.83 -3.31 -31.99
CA ILE A 6 2.21 -1.97 -32.47
C ILE A 6 3.72 -1.78 -32.34
N ARG A 7 4.39 -1.40 -33.44
CA ARG A 7 5.82 -1.04 -33.43
C ARG A 7 6.02 0.30 -32.72
N LYS A 8 6.90 0.34 -31.73
CA LYS A 8 7.37 1.56 -31.05
C LYS A 8 8.89 1.69 -31.19
N GLN A 9 9.37 2.92 -31.33
CA GLN A 9 10.80 3.26 -31.35
C GLN A 9 11.04 4.35 -30.32
N PHE A 10 12.10 4.20 -29.52
CA PHE A 10 12.50 5.17 -28.50
C PHE A 10 14.02 5.19 -28.37
N TYR A 11 14.55 6.31 -27.94
CA TYR A 11 15.98 6.47 -27.70
C TYR A 11 16.33 5.99 -26.30
N ILE A 12 17.43 5.28 -26.18
CA ILE A 12 18.05 4.92 -24.89
C ILE A 12 19.52 5.30 -24.92
N ASN A 13 20.09 5.53 -23.74
CA ASN A 13 21.51 5.80 -23.61
C ASN A 13 22.36 4.51 -23.68
N ARG A 14 23.68 4.66 -23.83
CA ARG A 14 24.60 3.52 -23.96
C ARG A 14 24.58 2.59 -22.75
N GLU A 15 24.42 3.13 -21.54
CA GLU A 15 24.37 2.34 -20.31
C GLU A 15 23.09 1.51 -20.22
N GLN A 16 21.96 2.04 -20.68
CA GLN A 16 20.69 1.33 -20.80
C GLN A 16 20.80 0.19 -21.82
N GLN A 17 21.42 0.41 -22.99
CA GLN A 17 21.64 -0.66 -23.97
C GLN A 17 22.45 -1.82 -23.38
N LYS A 18 23.55 -1.52 -22.67
CA LYS A 18 24.38 -2.56 -22.03
C LYS A 18 23.57 -3.39 -21.02
N LYS A 19 22.80 -2.72 -20.17
CA LYS A 19 21.96 -3.38 -19.16
C LYS A 19 20.86 -4.22 -19.80
N LEU A 20 20.18 -3.68 -20.81
CA LEU A 20 19.13 -4.37 -21.53
C LEU A 20 19.65 -5.63 -22.23
N HIS A 21 20.80 -5.53 -22.90
CA HIS A 21 21.45 -6.65 -23.56
C HIS A 21 21.86 -7.75 -22.57
N ALA A 22 22.49 -7.37 -21.46
CA ALA A 22 22.90 -8.31 -20.42
C ALA A 22 21.68 -9.05 -19.82
N LEU A 23 20.59 -8.32 -19.57
CA LEU A 23 19.36 -8.88 -19.01
C LEU A 23 18.66 -9.82 -19.99
N ALA A 24 18.59 -9.46 -21.27
CA ALA A 24 18.05 -10.31 -22.34
C ALA A 24 18.83 -11.63 -22.45
N LYS A 25 20.17 -11.54 -22.45
CA LYS A 25 21.06 -12.71 -22.47
C LYS A 25 20.88 -13.59 -21.24
N GLN A 26 20.81 -13.00 -20.04
CA GLN A 26 20.59 -13.74 -18.79
C GLN A 26 19.26 -14.50 -18.80
N ARG A 27 18.20 -13.90 -19.38
CA ARG A 27 16.87 -14.50 -19.45
C ARG A 27 16.69 -15.45 -20.64
N GLY A 28 17.62 -15.48 -21.60
CA GLY A 28 17.48 -16.24 -22.84
C GLY A 28 16.35 -15.73 -23.75
N THR A 29 16.04 -14.44 -23.69
CA THR A 29 14.94 -13.82 -24.46
C THR A 29 15.46 -12.65 -25.32
N SER A 30 14.61 -12.09 -26.18
CA SER A 30 14.96 -10.90 -26.94
C SER A 30 14.87 -9.62 -26.08
N GLU A 31 15.65 -8.60 -26.43
CA GLU A 31 15.59 -7.28 -25.76
C GLU A 31 14.18 -6.67 -25.82
N ALA A 32 13.47 -6.86 -26.92
CA ALA A 32 12.08 -6.42 -27.08
C ALA A 32 11.12 -7.14 -26.12
N GLU A 33 11.35 -8.43 -25.85
CA GLU A 33 10.56 -9.20 -24.91
C GLU A 33 10.79 -8.75 -23.46
N VAL A 34 12.05 -8.44 -23.12
CA VAL A 34 12.36 -7.84 -21.82
C VAL A 34 11.59 -6.53 -21.64
N ILE A 35 11.62 -5.64 -22.64
CA ILE A 35 10.88 -4.36 -22.56
C ILE A 35 9.38 -4.60 -22.38
N ARG A 36 8.78 -5.51 -23.15
CA ARG A 36 7.35 -5.85 -23.01
C ARG A 36 7.01 -6.31 -21.59
N GLN A 37 7.77 -7.27 -21.06
CA GLN A 37 7.54 -7.77 -19.70
C GLN A 37 7.67 -6.69 -18.64
N TYR A 38 8.62 -5.76 -18.78
CA TYR A 38 8.74 -4.64 -17.84
C TYR A 38 7.54 -3.69 -17.93
N ILE A 39 7.06 -3.37 -19.14
CA ILE A 39 5.85 -2.57 -19.33
C ILE A 39 4.64 -3.28 -18.72
N ASP A 40 4.48 -4.57 -18.99
CA ASP A 40 3.35 -5.36 -18.48
C ASP A 40 3.38 -5.45 -16.94
N ASN A 41 4.55 -5.68 -16.35
CA ASN A 41 4.72 -5.75 -14.89
C ASN A 41 4.49 -4.39 -14.21
N ASP A 42 4.98 -3.29 -14.80
CA ASP A 42 4.87 -1.95 -14.23
C ASP A 42 3.44 -1.38 -14.37
N LEU A 43 2.75 -1.73 -15.46
CA LEU A 43 1.35 -1.37 -15.68
C LEU A 43 0.37 -2.32 -14.99
N SER A 44 0.80 -3.53 -14.62
CA SER A 44 -0.01 -4.40 -13.77
C SER A 44 -0.07 -3.79 -12.38
N VAL A 45 -1.29 -3.52 -11.88
CA VAL A 45 -1.49 -3.16 -10.47
C VAL A 45 -0.78 -4.22 -9.64
N PRO A 46 0.17 -3.86 -8.75
CA PRO A 46 0.93 -4.85 -8.03
C PRO A 46 -0.05 -5.75 -7.29
N VAL A 47 -0.05 -7.03 -7.66
CA VAL A 47 -0.63 -8.06 -6.82
C VAL A 47 0.19 -8.00 -5.55
N ILE A 48 -0.35 -7.35 -4.52
CA ILE A 48 0.28 -7.30 -3.21
C ILE A 48 0.50 -8.76 -2.82
N SER A 49 1.76 -9.19 -2.88
CA SER A 49 2.13 -10.54 -2.49
C SER A 49 1.90 -10.63 -1.00
N ILE A 50 0.77 -11.22 -0.60
CA ILE A 50 0.48 -11.55 0.79
C ILE A 50 1.64 -12.43 1.28
N PRO A 51 2.43 -12.00 2.28
CA PRO A 51 3.53 -12.79 2.80
C PRO A 51 3.07 -14.21 3.16
N ARG A 52 3.94 -15.21 2.95
CA ARG A 52 3.60 -16.63 3.18
C ARG A 52 3.06 -16.88 4.60
N ASP A 53 3.54 -16.11 5.58
CA ASP A 53 3.17 -16.23 7.00
C ASP A 53 2.05 -15.29 7.45
N SER A 54 1.34 -14.65 6.52
CA SER A 54 0.26 -13.70 6.86
C SER A 54 -0.87 -14.35 7.64
N ARG A 55 -1.11 -15.65 7.43
CA ARG A 55 -2.07 -16.44 8.23
C ARG A 55 -1.59 -16.59 9.67
N TYR A 56 -0.32 -16.88 9.88
CA TYR A 56 0.28 -17.00 11.20
C TYR A 56 0.25 -15.65 11.95
N ALA A 57 0.60 -14.56 11.27
CA ALA A 57 0.52 -13.21 11.85
C ALA A 57 -0.92 -12.84 12.25
N LEU A 58 -1.91 -13.19 11.41
CA LEU A 58 -3.33 -12.97 11.74
C LEU A 58 -3.78 -13.81 12.94
N GLU A 59 -3.38 -15.08 13.00
CA GLU A 59 -3.69 -15.97 14.12
C GLU A 59 -3.08 -15.46 15.44
N GLU A 60 -1.88 -14.90 15.39
CA GLU A 60 -1.22 -14.32 16.56
C GLU A 60 -1.98 -13.08 17.09
N ILE A 61 -2.44 -12.21 16.19
CA ILE A 61 -3.26 -11.05 16.53
C ILE A 61 -4.59 -11.49 17.16
N LEU A 62 -5.27 -12.46 16.55
CA LEU A 62 -6.54 -12.96 17.06
C LEU A 62 -6.37 -13.62 18.43
N LYS A 63 -5.32 -14.42 18.62
CA LYS A 63 -4.96 -15.04 19.90
C LYS A 63 -4.62 -14.01 20.97
N TYR A 64 -4.01 -12.89 20.59
CA TYR A 64 -3.74 -11.79 21.51
C TYR A 64 -5.04 -11.07 21.91
N ALA A 65 -5.91 -10.79 20.94
CA ALA A 65 -7.18 -10.09 21.16
C ALA A 65 -8.20 -10.93 21.95
N SER A 66 -8.16 -12.26 21.83
CA SER A 66 -9.06 -13.18 22.54
C SER A 66 -8.66 -13.42 24.00
N LYS A 67 -7.47 -12.98 24.44
CA LYS A 67 -7.08 -13.12 25.84
C LYS A 67 -7.96 -12.20 26.69
N PRO A 68 -8.64 -12.72 27.72
CA PRO A 68 -9.39 -11.88 28.65
C PRO A 68 -8.37 -10.98 29.35
N ARG A 69 -8.30 -9.71 28.95
CA ARG A 69 -7.64 -8.70 29.75
C ARG A 69 -8.55 -8.46 30.94
N GLY A 70 -8.08 -8.78 32.14
CA GLY A 70 -8.58 -8.14 33.35
C GLY A 70 -8.28 -6.66 33.20
N LEU A 71 -9.25 -5.89 32.72
CA LEU A 71 -9.16 -4.44 32.72
C LEU A 71 -9.25 -4.03 34.19
N GLU A 72 -8.11 -3.73 34.81
CA GLU A 72 -8.10 -3.04 36.09
C GLU A 72 -8.64 -1.62 35.86
N GLY A 73 -9.83 -1.36 36.37
CA GLY A 73 -10.51 -0.07 36.23
C GLY A 73 -11.99 -0.23 35.87
N GLU A 74 -12.76 0.83 36.10
CA GLU A 74 -14.14 0.89 35.65
C GLU A 74 -14.19 0.86 34.11
N PRO A 75 -15.12 0.10 33.51
CA PRO A 75 -15.33 0.14 32.06
C PRO A 75 -15.52 1.57 31.59
N TYR A 76 -14.88 1.94 30.47
CA TYR A 76 -15.08 3.26 29.89
C TYR A 76 -16.57 3.47 29.61
N ARG A 77 -17.20 4.37 30.37
CA ARG A 77 -18.60 4.76 30.18
C ARG A 77 -18.64 5.88 29.16
N PHE A 78 -19.14 5.58 27.97
CA PHE A 78 -19.32 6.58 26.94
C PHE A 78 -20.35 7.62 27.40
N ASN A 79 -19.88 8.82 27.76
CA ASN A 79 -20.73 9.96 28.09
C ASN A 79 -20.82 10.91 26.89
N ARG A 80 -21.91 10.77 26.14
CA ARG A 80 -22.17 11.62 24.96
C ARG A 80 -22.22 13.11 25.32
N ALA A 81 -22.64 13.47 26.53
CA ALA A 81 -22.75 14.85 26.96
C ALA A 81 -21.37 15.51 27.17
N GLU A 82 -20.39 14.78 27.71
CA GLU A 82 -19.00 15.27 27.86
C GLU A 82 -18.36 15.61 26.51
N ILE A 83 -18.60 14.78 25.49
CA ILE A 83 -18.07 14.99 24.14
C ILE A 83 -18.65 16.27 23.51
N TYR A 84 -19.93 16.55 23.75
CA TYR A 84 -20.54 17.80 23.29
C TYR A 84 -20.06 19.01 24.08
N GLN A 85 -19.83 18.91 25.39
CA GLN A 85 -19.22 19.99 26.18
C GLN A 85 -17.82 20.35 25.67
N GLU A 86 -16.99 19.36 25.33
CA GLU A 86 -15.66 19.63 24.76
C GLU A 86 -15.74 20.28 23.36
N ARG A 87 -16.80 20.00 22.60
CA ARG A 87 -17.08 20.64 21.31
C ARG A 87 -17.59 22.07 21.47
N GLU A 88 -18.55 22.29 22.36
CA GLU A 88 -19.11 23.61 22.65
C GLU A 88 -18.05 24.54 23.25
N ASN A 89 -17.20 24.04 24.16
CA ASN A 89 -16.09 24.81 24.74
C ASN A 89 -15.05 25.25 23.71
N ARG A 90 -14.85 24.49 22.63
CA ARG A 90 -14.01 24.94 21.49
C ARG A 90 -14.63 26.13 20.77
N TRP A 91 -15.94 26.10 20.53
CA TRP A 91 -16.63 27.15 19.78
C TRP A 91 -16.79 28.44 20.62
N ILE A 92 -16.99 28.31 21.94
CA ILE A 92 -17.05 29.46 22.86
C ILE A 92 -15.68 30.15 23.00
N ARG A 93 -14.56 29.39 22.89
CA ARG A 93 -13.20 29.97 22.91
C ARG A 93 -12.89 30.81 21.68
N ASP A 94 -13.36 30.37 20.51
CA ASP A 94 -13.12 31.08 19.26
C ASP A 94 -14.00 32.34 19.15
N GLY A 95 -15.20 32.34 19.71
CA GLY A 95 -16.08 33.52 19.74
C GLY A 95 -15.68 34.65 20.71
N LYS A 96 -14.73 34.43 21.63
CA LYS A 96 -14.23 35.46 22.57
C LYS A 96 -12.97 36.20 22.08
N LYS A 97 -12.47 35.88 20.89
CA LYS A 97 -11.29 36.54 20.31
C LYS A 97 -11.62 37.73 19.40
N ASP A 98 -12.91 37.94 19.09
CA ASP A 98 -13.37 38.89 18.09
C ASP A 98 -14.22 40.06 18.67
N ASP A 99 -14.23 40.27 19.99
CA ASP A 99 -14.77 41.46 20.67
C ASP A 99 -13.66 42.31 21.32
#